data_AF-A0A8W8MH94-F1
#
_entry.id   AF-A0A8W8MH94-F1
#
_cell.length_a   1.000
_cell.length_b   1.000
_cell.length_c   1.000
_cell.angle_alpha   90.00
_cell.angle_beta   90.00
_cell.angle_gamma   90.00
#
_symmetry.space_group_name_H-M   'P 1'
#
loop_
_entity.id
_entity.type
_entity.pdbx_description
1 polymer ?
#
loop_
_entity_poly.entity_id
_entity_poly.type
_entity_poly.pdbx_seq_one_letter_code
_entity_poly.pdbx_strand_id
1 'polypeptide(L)'
;MGIDFKRTETETSKSMLTDPQKETERQPKMGVVSSELARSMLRSNVASNAEVQDDARSVNCLTQISCDDAKYSPYRSINGSCNNLNHPNWGTIFSPQPRYQPAQYDDGVNSPRTTGIDGSTFPSPRLISNKLFRAPGDCTETDHARTLMVMAWGQFTDHDISSTLPTLGTREQITDITSLIDGGSVYGNTYEQMEKLWDKNTDHLFENADGGAFDLASLNLQRGRDHGLPPYNSWRQWCGLPVGTSFSDLPDISKEKKAVFADLYRNVDDIDVFAGGVSEIPLDGAAVGPLFSCIIGNQFRDLKDGDRYW
;
A
#
# COMPACT_ATOMS: atom_id res chain seq x y z
N MET A 1 35.65 -28.00 -32.08
CA MET A 1 34.58 -27.12 -32.62
C MET A 1 34.70 -25.79 -31.94
N GLY A 2 35.39 -24.84 -32.58
CA GLY A 2 35.44 -23.44 -32.17
C GLY A 2 35.13 -22.64 -33.44
N ILE A 3 34.08 -21.83 -33.40
CA ILE A 3 33.67 -21.01 -34.54
C ILE A 3 34.07 -19.58 -34.22
N ASP A 4 35.08 -19.12 -34.97
CA ASP A 4 35.54 -17.75 -35.06
C ASP A 4 34.76 -17.06 -36.19
N PHE A 5 34.01 -15.99 -35.88
CA PHE A 5 33.33 -15.16 -36.88
C PHE A 5 34.00 -13.79 -36.93
N LYS A 6 34.94 -13.65 -37.87
CA LYS A 6 35.43 -12.36 -38.36
C LYS A 6 34.27 -11.60 -39.01
N ARG A 7 34.02 -10.37 -38.55
CA ARG A 7 33.12 -9.41 -39.22
C ARG A 7 33.97 -8.46 -40.06
N THR A 8 33.71 -8.43 -41.35
CA THR A 8 34.34 -7.57 -42.35
C THR A 8 33.80 -6.14 -42.24
N GLU A 9 34.70 -5.17 -42.15
CA GLU A 9 34.42 -3.74 -42.30
C GLU A 9 34.22 -3.39 -43.78
N THR A 10 33.18 -2.60 -44.06
CA THR A 10 33.10 -1.78 -45.28
C THR A 10 32.60 -0.39 -44.85
N GLU A 11 33.43 0.61 -45.06
CA GLU A 11 33.15 2.03 -44.85
C GLU A 11 32.71 2.73 -46.15
N THR A 12 32.04 3.87 -45.96
CA THR A 12 31.65 4.96 -46.88
C THR A 12 30.39 4.73 -47.74
N SER A 13 29.37 5.61 -47.75
CA SER A 13 29.37 7.07 -47.56
C SER A 13 28.00 7.65 -47.13
N LYS A 14 28.03 8.37 -45.99
CA LYS A 14 27.44 9.68 -45.65
C LYS A 14 25.95 10.04 -45.92
N SER A 15 25.38 10.60 -44.83
CA SER A 15 24.67 11.89 -44.75
C SER A 15 23.14 11.90 -44.71
N MET A 16 22.57 11.59 -43.54
CA MET A 16 21.48 12.37 -42.91
C MET A 16 21.63 12.29 -41.39
N LEU A 17 22.67 12.93 -40.86
CA LEU A 17 22.73 13.31 -39.45
C LEU A 17 21.86 14.57 -39.30
N THR A 18 20.63 14.40 -38.82
CA THR A 18 19.87 15.51 -38.27
C THR A 18 20.50 15.90 -36.93
N ASP A 19 20.75 17.20 -36.80
CA ASP A 19 21.40 17.91 -35.71
C ASP A 19 20.88 17.49 -34.29
N PRO A 20 21.75 17.02 -33.38
CA PRO A 20 21.38 16.64 -32.01
C PRO A 20 20.92 17.83 -31.14
N GLN A 21 21.07 19.07 -31.60
CA GLN A 21 20.70 20.26 -30.83
C GLN A 21 19.24 20.71 -31.01
N LYS A 22 18.44 20.00 -31.82
CA LYS A 22 17.03 20.40 -32.09
C LYS A 22 15.96 19.63 -31.32
N GLU A 23 16.33 18.65 -30.48
CA GLU A 23 15.38 17.86 -29.69
C GLU A 23 15.13 18.42 -28.27
N THR A 24 15.83 19.48 -27.87
CA THR A 24 15.77 20.06 -26.53
C THR A 24 14.59 21.01 -26.26
N GLU A 25 13.68 21.22 -27.23
CA GLU A 25 12.60 22.22 -27.10
C GLU A 25 11.16 21.67 -27.16
N ARG A 26 10.96 20.35 -27.01
CA ARG A 26 9.61 19.77 -26.91
C ARG A 26 9.40 18.94 -25.64
N GLN A 27 9.80 19.47 -24.50
CA GLN A 27 9.22 19.00 -23.24
C GLN A 27 7.90 19.76 -23.00
N PRO A 28 6.73 19.09 -23.02
CA PRO A 28 5.53 19.71 -22.50
C PRO A 28 5.78 20.04 -21.03
N LYS A 29 5.66 21.32 -20.67
CA LYS A 29 5.59 21.76 -19.28
C LYS A 29 4.26 21.26 -18.70
N MET A 30 4.17 19.97 -18.38
CA MET A 30 3.10 19.44 -17.56
C MET A 30 3.42 19.78 -16.11
N GLY A 31 2.48 20.44 -15.46
CA GLY A 31 2.49 20.65 -14.02
C GLY A 31 2.41 19.31 -13.30
N VAL A 32 3.57 18.70 -13.09
CA VAL A 32 3.78 17.80 -11.97
C VAL A 32 3.42 18.61 -10.73
N VAL A 33 2.72 18.01 -9.76
CA VAL A 33 2.75 18.54 -8.39
C VAL A 33 4.22 18.78 -8.09
N SER A 34 4.64 20.05 -8.03
CA SER A 34 6.05 20.40 -7.88
C SER A 34 6.59 19.52 -6.76
N SER A 35 7.75 18.93 -6.96
CA SER A 35 8.44 18.23 -5.89
C SER A 35 8.52 19.10 -4.62
N GLU A 36 8.36 20.43 -4.73
CA GLU A 36 8.13 21.36 -3.62
C GLU A 36 6.81 21.20 -2.85
N LEU A 37 5.67 20.82 -3.42
CA LEU A 37 4.43 20.63 -2.66
C LEU A 37 4.45 19.31 -1.88
N ALA A 38 4.97 18.24 -2.49
CA ALA A 38 5.26 16.98 -1.79
C ALA A 38 6.36 17.17 -0.74
N ARG A 39 7.44 17.91 -1.06
CA ARG A 39 8.46 18.33 -0.07
C ARG A 39 7.91 19.28 0.98
N SER A 40 6.91 20.10 0.68
CA SER A 40 6.26 21.03 1.62
C SER A 40 5.43 20.26 2.63
N MET A 41 4.73 19.21 2.22
CA MET A 41 4.06 18.29 3.16
C MET A 41 5.08 17.58 4.06
N LEU A 42 6.22 17.13 3.51
CA LEU A 42 7.28 16.45 4.25
C LEU A 42 8.11 17.37 5.19
N ARG A 43 8.16 18.69 4.94
CA ARG A 43 8.97 19.66 5.71
C ARG A 43 8.28 20.22 6.96
N SER A 44 7.02 19.86 7.22
CA SER A 44 6.23 20.46 8.31
C SER A 44 6.61 19.99 9.74
N ASN A 45 7.71 19.25 9.92
CA ASN A 45 8.31 18.96 11.22
C ASN A 45 9.48 19.89 11.56
N VAL A 46 9.23 21.20 11.67
CA VAL A 46 10.01 22.09 12.55
C VAL A 46 9.03 23.13 13.14
N ALA A 47 8.85 23.08 14.45
CA ALA A 47 7.98 23.98 15.20
C ALA A 47 8.39 25.46 15.06
N SER A 48 7.41 26.34 14.81
CA SER A 48 7.05 27.47 15.68
C SER A 48 6.28 28.57 14.93
N ASN A 49 5.15 28.97 15.52
CA ASN A 49 4.48 30.27 15.42
C ASN A 49 4.44 30.97 14.05
N ALA A 50 3.42 30.65 13.25
CA ALA A 50 2.74 31.62 12.41
C ALA A 50 1.28 31.19 12.25
N GLU A 51 0.36 32.13 12.44
CA GLU A 51 -1.08 31.97 12.33
C GLU A 51 -1.45 31.34 10.98
N VAL A 52 -1.84 30.05 10.97
CA VAL A 52 -2.41 29.41 9.78
C VAL A 52 -3.88 29.82 9.74
N GLN A 53 -4.11 30.97 9.11
CA GLN A 53 -5.43 31.48 8.80
C GLN A 53 -6.06 30.56 7.74
N ASP A 54 -6.96 29.70 8.19
CA ASP A 54 -8.12 29.10 7.51
C ASP A 54 -8.18 29.20 5.96
N ASP A 55 -7.25 28.55 5.26
CA ASP A 55 -7.30 28.39 3.79
C ASP A 55 -7.66 26.95 3.37
N ALA A 56 -8.35 26.21 4.24
CA ALA A 56 -8.85 24.87 3.99
C ALA A 56 -10.12 24.83 3.11
N ARG A 57 -10.40 25.90 2.35
CA ARG A 57 -11.62 26.04 1.52
C ARG A 57 -11.39 26.17 0.01
N SER A 58 -10.17 26.03 -0.48
CA SER A 58 -9.92 25.83 -1.92
C SER A 58 -9.81 24.34 -2.26
N VAL A 59 -10.94 23.64 -2.18
CA VAL A 59 -11.05 22.22 -2.60
C VAL A 59 -11.00 22.15 -4.13
N ASN A 60 -9.79 22.21 -4.66
CA ASN A 60 -9.39 21.67 -5.95
C ASN A 60 -7.96 21.13 -5.81
N CYS A 61 -7.78 20.19 -4.89
CA CYS A 61 -6.48 19.60 -4.54
C CYS A 61 -5.92 18.63 -5.60
N LEU A 62 -6.61 18.46 -6.73
CA LEU A 62 -6.14 17.63 -7.83
C LEU A 62 -5.73 18.52 -8.98
N THR A 63 -4.42 18.57 -9.26
CA THR A 63 -3.88 19.16 -10.49
C THR A 63 -4.61 18.58 -11.70
N GLN A 64 -5.08 19.45 -12.59
CA GLN A 64 -5.68 19.05 -13.86
C GLN A 64 -4.55 18.50 -14.75
N ILE A 65 -4.51 17.18 -14.92
CA ILE A 65 -3.54 16.49 -15.79
C ILE A 65 -4.17 16.34 -17.17
N SER A 66 -3.50 16.85 -18.22
CA SER A 66 -3.86 16.51 -19.59
C SER A 66 -3.27 15.17 -19.98
N CYS A 67 -4.08 14.32 -20.61
CA CYS A 67 -3.68 13.01 -21.12
C CYS A 67 -3.61 12.94 -22.64
N ASP A 68 -3.53 14.08 -23.33
CA ASP A 68 -3.55 14.11 -24.81
C ASP A 68 -2.40 13.29 -25.42
N ASP A 69 -1.19 13.44 -24.87
CA ASP A 69 -0.02 12.67 -25.29
C ASP A 69 -0.07 11.23 -24.76
N ALA A 70 -0.52 11.04 -23.53
CA ALA A 70 -0.58 9.74 -22.85
C ALA A 70 -1.64 8.79 -23.46
N LYS A 71 -2.69 9.35 -24.07
CA LYS A 71 -3.79 8.59 -24.70
C LYS A 71 -3.31 7.61 -25.76
N TYR A 72 -2.27 7.97 -26.49
CA TYR A 72 -1.69 7.14 -27.56
C TYR A 72 -0.35 6.51 -27.18
N SER A 73 0.13 6.76 -25.95
CA SER A 73 1.37 6.16 -25.46
C SER A 73 1.18 4.66 -25.24
N PRO A 74 2.05 3.79 -25.81
CA PRO A 74 2.04 2.36 -25.52
C PRO A 74 2.62 2.05 -24.14
N TYR A 75 3.22 3.04 -23.46
CA TYR A 75 3.86 2.90 -22.16
C TYR A 75 3.10 3.64 -21.07
N ARG A 76 3.17 3.11 -19.84
CA ARG A 76 2.69 3.74 -18.62
C ARG A 76 3.51 4.99 -18.31
N SER A 77 2.90 5.98 -17.67
CA SER A 77 3.68 7.03 -17.00
C SER A 77 4.28 6.49 -15.70
N ILE A 78 5.46 6.96 -15.32
CA ILE A 78 6.16 6.48 -14.11
C ILE A 78 5.39 6.71 -12.81
N ASN A 79 4.53 7.74 -12.76
CA ASN A 79 3.80 8.14 -11.57
C ASN A 79 2.34 7.63 -11.55
N GLY A 80 1.98 6.75 -12.49
CA GLY A 80 0.64 6.18 -12.64
C GLY A 80 -0.41 7.10 -13.29
N SER A 81 -0.06 8.34 -13.64
CA SER A 81 -1.00 9.28 -14.25
C SER A 81 -1.52 8.82 -15.61
N CYS A 82 -2.74 9.25 -15.95
CA CYS A 82 -3.37 8.93 -17.23
C CYS A 82 -3.54 7.42 -17.51
N ASN A 83 -3.45 6.55 -16.49
CA ASN A 83 -3.93 5.18 -16.60
C ASN A 83 -5.43 5.20 -16.94
N ASN A 84 -6.22 5.93 -16.16
CA ASN A 84 -7.60 6.26 -16.48
C ASN A 84 -7.70 7.61 -17.19
N LEU A 85 -8.13 7.62 -18.46
CA LEU A 85 -8.19 8.84 -19.28
C LEU A 85 -9.29 9.82 -18.84
N ASN A 86 -10.35 9.34 -18.18
CA ASN A 86 -11.44 10.18 -17.67
C ASN A 86 -11.14 10.71 -16.26
N HIS A 87 -10.32 9.98 -15.51
CA HIS A 87 -9.87 10.33 -14.17
C HIS A 87 -8.35 10.19 -14.06
N PRO A 88 -7.58 11.15 -14.61
CA PRO A 88 -6.12 11.03 -14.76
C PRO A 88 -5.32 10.79 -13.47
N ASN A 89 -5.91 11.12 -12.31
CA ASN A 89 -5.30 10.99 -10.98
C ASN A 89 -5.59 9.64 -10.29
N TRP A 90 -6.37 8.75 -10.89
CA TRP A 90 -6.67 7.45 -10.28
C TRP A 90 -5.46 6.51 -10.38
N GLY A 91 -4.98 6.05 -9.21
CA GLY A 91 -3.82 5.17 -9.09
C GLY A 91 -2.47 5.89 -9.14
N THR A 92 -2.46 7.23 -9.11
CA THR A 92 -1.21 8.00 -9.07
C THR A 92 -0.58 7.97 -7.69
N ILE A 93 0.73 8.20 -7.64
CA ILE A 93 1.42 8.49 -6.39
C ILE A 93 0.87 9.74 -5.69
N PHE A 94 1.17 9.88 -4.40
CA PHE A 94 0.76 10.97 -3.52
C PHE A 94 -0.74 11.23 -3.50
N SER A 95 -1.52 10.18 -3.78
CA SER A 95 -2.97 10.19 -3.66
C SER A 95 -3.39 9.54 -2.33
N PRO A 96 -4.54 9.97 -1.78
CA PRO A 96 -5.14 9.27 -0.65
C PRO A 96 -5.52 7.83 -1.02
N GLN A 97 -5.28 6.89 -0.11
CA GLN A 97 -5.70 5.51 -0.29
C GLN A 97 -7.24 5.42 -0.32
N PRO A 98 -7.83 4.78 -1.35
CA PRO A 98 -9.29 4.66 -1.44
C PRO A 98 -9.83 3.75 -0.34
N ARG A 99 -11.08 4.00 0.08
CA ARG A 99 -11.76 3.24 1.12
C ARG A 99 -12.94 2.44 0.58
N TYR A 100 -12.94 1.13 0.81
CA TYR A 100 -14.13 0.30 0.59
C TYR A 100 -15.21 0.50 1.66
N GLN A 101 -14.81 0.95 2.86
CA GLN A 101 -15.72 1.24 3.98
C GLN A 101 -15.36 2.55 4.67
N PRO A 102 -16.34 3.29 5.23
CA PRO A 102 -16.06 4.51 5.99
C PRO A 102 -15.11 4.27 7.16
N ALA A 103 -14.16 5.19 7.38
CA ALA A 103 -13.23 5.10 8.50
C ALA A 103 -13.95 5.25 9.85
N GLN A 104 -13.46 4.52 10.86
CA GLN A 104 -13.95 4.55 12.24
C GLN A 104 -12.85 5.01 13.21
N TYR A 105 -13.04 6.20 13.77
CA TYR A 105 -12.17 6.87 14.74
C TYR A 105 -12.96 7.16 16.02
N ASP A 106 -12.29 7.30 17.17
CA ASP A 106 -12.96 7.58 18.46
C ASP A 106 -13.69 8.93 18.44
N ASP A 107 -13.13 9.93 17.76
CA ASP A 107 -13.72 11.26 17.57
C ASP A 107 -14.47 11.40 16.23
N GLY A 108 -14.57 10.32 15.45
CA GLY A 108 -15.13 10.32 14.11
C GLY A 108 -14.28 11.06 13.05
N VAL A 109 -13.11 11.57 13.41
CA VAL A 109 -12.24 12.39 12.56
C VAL A 109 -10.90 11.72 12.33
N ASN A 110 -10.04 11.61 13.34
CA ASN A 110 -8.68 11.11 13.20
C ASN A 110 -8.06 10.53 14.48
N SER A 111 -8.75 10.57 15.63
CA SER A 111 -8.25 9.96 16.86
C SER A 111 -8.35 8.44 16.77
N PRO A 112 -7.22 7.70 16.80
CA PRO A 112 -7.24 6.24 16.70
C PRO A 112 -8.15 5.62 17.77
N ARG A 113 -8.73 4.47 17.45
CA ARG A 113 -9.63 3.79 18.39
C ARG A 113 -8.89 3.37 19.67
N THR A 114 -9.36 3.88 20.80
CA THR A 114 -8.88 3.54 22.15
C THR A 114 -9.98 2.99 23.05
N THR A 115 -11.25 3.07 22.62
CA THR A 115 -12.40 2.61 23.41
C THR A 115 -13.37 1.71 22.63
N GLY A 116 -13.90 0.73 23.37
CA GLY A 116 -14.93 -0.24 22.98
C GLY A 116 -16.21 0.45 22.60
N ILE A 117 -17.08 -0.24 21.87
CA ILE A 117 -18.45 0.26 21.66
C ILE A 117 -19.22 0.42 22.99
N ASP A 118 -18.80 -0.24 24.06
CA ASP A 118 -19.33 -0.09 25.42
C ASP A 118 -18.60 1.00 26.26
N GLY A 119 -17.66 1.72 25.65
CA GLY A 119 -16.82 2.74 26.31
C GLY A 119 -15.67 2.16 27.14
N SER A 120 -15.46 0.84 27.15
CA SER A 120 -14.32 0.23 27.82
C SER A 120 -13.00 0.51 27.10
N THR A 121 -11.86 0.39 27.79
CA THR A 121 -10.55 0.56 27.12
C THR A 121 -10.28 -0.59 26.16
N PHE A 122 -9.84 -0.26 24.93
CA PHE A 122 -9.39 -1.26 23.96
C PHE A 122 -8.18 -2.03 24.46
N PRO A 123 -8.07 -3.33 24.15
CA PRO A 123 -6.87 -4.10 24.47
C PRO A 123 -5.63 -3.50 23.78
N SER A 124 -4.51 -3.52 24.50
CA SER A 124 -3.22 -3.12 23.93
C SER A 124 -2.85 -4.03 22.75
N PRO A 125 -2.35 -3.47 21.61
CA PRO A 125 -1.83 -4.27 20.50
C PRO A 125 -0.80 -5.32 20.92
N ARG A 126 0.07 -4.97 21.87
CA ARG A 126 1.08 -5.88 22.44
C ARG A 126 0.48 -7.01 23.25
N LEU A 127 -0.61 -6.74 23.96
CA LEU A 127 -1.34 -7.77 24.68
C LEU A 127 -1.99 -8.76 23.71
N ILE A 128 -2.63 -8.27 22.63
CA ILE A 128 -3.19 -9.11 21.58
C ILE A 128 -2.08 -9.97 20.95
N SER A 129 -0.97 -9.35 20.54
CA SER A 129 0.14 -10.07 19.92
C SER A 129 0.67 -11.21 20.81
N ASN A 130 0.89 -10.92 22.09
CA ASN A 130 1.37 -11.91 23.05
C ASN A 130 0.39 -13.06 23.32
N LYS A 131 -0.92 -12.83 23.27
CA LYS A 131 -1.93 -13.87 23.55
C LYS A 131 -2.37 -14.63 22.30
N LEU A 132 -2.40 -13.98 21.14
CA LEU A 132 -3.00 -14.53 19.91
C LEU A 132 -1.98 -15.05 18.91
N PHE A 133 -0.86 -14.35 18.71
CA PHE A 133 0.11 -14.67 17.65
C PHE A 133 1.39 -15.34 18.15
N ARG A 134 1.59 -15.37 19.46
CA ARG A 134 2.71 -16.10 20.05
C ARG A 134 2.35 -17.59 20.19
N ALA A 135 3.03 -18.43 19.41
CA ALA A 135 2.90 -19.88 19.55
C ALA A 135 3.36 -20.33 20.96
N PRO A 136 2.65 -21.28 21.62
CA PRO A 136 3.15 -21.92 22.83
C PRO A 136 4.36 -22.81 22.50
N GLY A 137 5.57 -22.37 22.86
CA GLY A 137 6.83 -23.12 22.69
C GLY A 137 7.58 -22.83 21.38
N ASP A 138 8.73 -23.50 21.19
CA ASP A 138 9.62 -23.39 20.01
C ASP A 138 9.13 -24.25 18.82
N CYS A 139 7.82 -24.45 18.69
CA CYS A 139 7.26 -25.25 17.61
C CYS A 139 7.03 -24.36 16.39
N THR A 140 8.03 -24.25 15.51
CA THR A 140 7.82 -23.68 14.17
C THR A 140 7.07 -24.69 13.31
N GLU A 141 5.80 -24.42 13.02
CA GLU A 141 5.05 -25.18 12.02
C GLU A 141 5.60 -24.87 10.63
N THR A 142 5.94 -25.91 9.86
CA THR A 142 6.38 -25.77 8.48
C THR A 142 5.19 -25.98 7.56
N ASP A 143 4.93 -25.03 6.66
CA ASP A 143 3.97 -25.25 5.58
C ASP A 143 4.58 -26.23 4.56
N HIS A 144 4.04 -27.45 4.50
CA HIS A 144 4.51 -28.50 3.60
C HIS A 144 3.91 -28.40 2.18
N ALA A 145 2.91 -27.55 1.98
CA ALA A 145 2.22 -27.38 0.70
C ALA A 145 2.77 -26.19 -0.11
N ARG A 146 3.51 -25.27 0.52
CA ARG A 146 3.98 -24.02 -0.11
C ARG A 146 5.47 -23.82 0.05
N THR A 147 6.09 -23.26 -0.97
CA THR A 147 7.50 -22.85 -0.91
C THR A 147 7.62 -21.47 -0.28
N LEU A 148 8.82 -21.15 0.23
CA LEU A 148 9.15 -19.80 0.73
C LEU A 148 8.91 -18.70 -0.32
N MET A 149 8.93 -19.05 -1.61
CA MET A 149 8.66 -18.12 -2.70
C MET A 149 7.26 -17.50 -2.61
N VAL A 150 6.26 -18.19 -2.05
CA VAL A 150 4.92 -17.62 -1.86
C VAL A 150 4.97 -16.39 -0.94
N MET A 151 5.74 -16.47 0.15
CA MET A 151 5.92 -15.34 1.06
C MET A 151 6.71 -14.20 0.40
N ALA A 152 7.83 -14.53 -0.24
CA ALA A 152 8.68 -13.54 -0.89
C ALA A 152 7.94 -12.80 -2.01
N TRP A 153 7.17 -13.52 -2.83
CA TRP A 153 6.36 -12.93 -3.90
C TRP A 153 5.20 -12.08 -3.35
N GLY A 154 4.62 -12.49 -2.21
CA GLY A 154 3.61 -11.70 -1.50
C GLY A 154 4.14 -10.31 -1.11
N GLN A 155 5.32 -10.24 -0.48
CA GLN A 155 5.93 -8.95 -0.15
C GLN A 155 6.34 -8.15 -1.38
N PHE A 156 6.90 -8.80 -2.40
CA PHE A 156 7.26 -8.11 -3.64
C PHE A 156 6.05 -7.45 -4.28
N THR A 157 4.91 -8.16 -4.31
CA THR A 157 3.65 -7.62 -4.86
C THR A 157 3.07 -6.52 -3.97
N ASP A 158 3.08 -6.68 -2.64
CA ASP A 158 2.60 -5.68 -1.68
C ASP A 158 3.34 -4.34 -1.86
N HIS A 159 4.68 -4.41 -1.94
CA HIS A 159 5.54 -3.24 -2.16
C HIS A 159 5.42 -2.61 -3.56
N ASP A 160 4.70 -3.24 -4.49
CA ASP A 160 4.41 -2.67 -5.81
C ASP A 160 3.09 -1.90 -5.84
N ILE A 161 2.13 -2.21 -4.94
CA ILE A 161 0.77 -1.67 -5.00
C ILE A 161 0.38 -0.81 -3.79
N SER A 162 1.09 -0.94 -2.67
CA SER A 162 0.83 -0.17 -1.47
C SER A 162 2.10 0.19 -0.71
N SER A 163 2.23 1.47 -0.41
CA SER A 163 3.14 2.02 0.59
C SER A 163 2.45 3.18 1.28
N THR A 164 2.63 3.33 2.59
CA THR A 164 1.98 4.39 3.37
C THR A 164 3.03 5.30 3.98
N LEU A 165 2.99 6.59 3.63
CA LEU A 165 3.88 7.57 4.22
C LEU A 165 3.49 7.86 5.68
N PRO A 166 4.46 7.93 6.61
CA PRO A 166 4.21 8.48 7.94
C PRO A 166 3.86 9.96 7.81
N THR A 167 2.59 10.31 8.00
CA THR A 167 2.11 11.69 8.00
C THR A 167 1.47 12.01 9.34
N LEU A 168 1.65 13.24 9.83
CA LEU A 168 0.99 13.71 11.03
C LEU A 168 -0.35 14.33 10.66
N GLY A 169 -1.44 13.87 11.28
CA GLY A 169 -2.74 14.54 11.30
C GLY A 169 -3.62 14.37 10.07
N THR A 170 -3.16 13.74 8.98
CA THR A 170 -4.05 13.42 7.84
C THR A 170 -4.87 12.17 8.14
N ARG A 171 -6.20 12.33 8.10
CA ARG A 171 -7.15 11.22 8.27
C ARG A 171 -7.02 10.19 7.16
N GLU A 172 -6.87 10.66 5.93
CA GLU A 172 -6.75 9.83 4.75
C GLU A 172 -5.28 9.61 4.44
N GLN A 173 -4.81 8.38 4.66
CA GLN A 173 -3.41 8.02 4.49
C GLN A 173 -3.01 8.10 3.01
N ILE A 174 -1.81 8.61 2.77
CA ILE A 174 -1.29 8.87 1.42
C ILE A 174 -0.31 7.77 1.03
N THR A 175 -0.40 7.34 -0.24
CA THR A 175 0.61 6.47 -0.84
C THR A 175 1.67 7.22 -1.60
N ASP A 176 2.93 6.78 -1.54
CA ASP A 176 4.05 7.31 -2.32
C ASP A 176 4.44 6.45 -3.53
N ILE A 177 3.68 5.37 -3.78
CA ILE A 177 3.85 4.51 -4.96
C ILE A 177 2.56 4.46 -5.77
N THR A 178 2.64 3.95 -7.01
CA THR A 178 1.45 3.79 -7.84
C THR A 178 0.54 2.71 -7.24
N SER A 179 -0.76 2.80 -7.50
CA SER A 179 -1.69 1.72 -7.13
C SER A 179 -1.81 0.68 -8.24
N LEU A 180 -0.77 0.45 -9.03
CA LEU A 180 -0.78 -0.45 -10.19
C LEU A 180 0.23 -1.57 -9.97
N ILE A 181 0.00 -2.74 -10.55
CA ILE A 181 1.04 -3.78 -10.63
C ILE A 181 1.87 -3.46 -11.88
N ASP A 182 2.80 -2.54 -11.76
CA ASP A 182 3.57 -1.98 -12.89
C ASP A 182 5.10 -2.11 -12.73
N GLY A 183 5.57 -2.74 -11.65
CA GLY A 183 6.99 -2.84 -11.35
C GLY A 183 7.58 -1.54 -10.81
N GLY A 184 6.79 -0.64 -10.26
CA GLY A 184 7.25 0.60 -9.61
C GLY A 184 8.31 0.35 -8.52
N SER A 185 8.29 -0.82 -7.88
CA SER A 185 9.35 -1.29 -6.98
C SER A 185 10.73 -1.46 -7.65
N VAL A 186 10.76 -1.69 -8.97
CA VAL A 186 11.96 -1.88 -9.79
C VAL A 186 12.32 -0.60 -10.56
N TYR A 187 11.34 0.06 -11.17
CA TYR A 187 11.55 1.22 -12.04
C TYR A 187 11.53 2.56 -11.31
N GLY A 188 11.09 2.57 -10.05
CA GLY A 188 10.76 3.78 -9.31
C GLY A 188 9.37 4.30 -9.66
N ASN A 189 8.86 5.19 -8.81
CA ASN A 189 7.51 5.74 -8.94
C ASN A 189 7.51 7.25 -9.32
N THR A 190 8.70 7.84 -9.44
CA THR A 190 8.91 9.23 -9.84
C THR A 190 9.96 9.28 -10.94
N TYR A 191 9.88 10.29 -11.82
CA TYR A 191 10.88 10.49 -12.87
C TYR A 191 12.29 10.69 -12.27
N GLU A 192 12.40 11.39 -11.14
CA GLU A 192 13.69 11.58 -10.43
C GLU A 192 14.28 10.24 -9.95
N GLN A 193 13.46 9.34 -9.39
CA GLN A 193 13.92 8.00 -8.99
C GLN A 193 14.31 7.17 -10.20
N MET A 194 13.48 7.17 -11.25
CA MET A 194 13.73 6.43 -12.48
C MET A 194 15.06 6.85 -13.13
N GLU A 195 15.33 8.15 -13.23
CA GLU A 195 16.60 8.68 -13.77
C GLU A 195 17.80 8.22 -12.93
N LYS A 196 17.71 8.28 -11.60
CA LYS A 196 18.77 7.80 -10.71
C LYS A 196 19.04 6.29 -10.84
N LEU A 197 17.99 5.49 -11.01
CA LEU A 197 18.12 4.04 -11.21
C LEU A 197 18.70 3.69 -12.58
N TRP A 198 18.45 4.54 -13.58
CA TRP A 198 18.95 4.38 -14.95
C TRP A 198 20.42 4.77 -15.10
N ASP A 199 20.86 5.84 -14.43
CA ASP A 199 22.19 6.47 -14.61
C ASP A 199 23.33 5.80 -13.80
N LYS A 200 23.40 4.47 -13.81
CA LYS A 200 24.35 3.60 -13.08
C LYS A 200 25.66 4.25 -12.57
N ASN A 201 25.72 4.49 -11.25
CA ASN A 201 26.92 4.34 -10.41
C ASN A 201 26.59 4.32 -8.90
N THR A 202 25.71 3.40 -8.45
CA THR A 202 25.36 3.31 -7.02
C THR A 202 26.14 2.18 -6.33
N ASP A 203 27.36 2.49 -5.88
CA ASP A 203 28.21 1.65 -5.00
C ASP A 203 27.78 1.65 -3.52
N HIS A 204 26.60 2.20 -3.20
CA HIS A 204 26.07 2.24 -1.84
C HIS A 204 24.60 1.82 -1.85
N LEU A 205 24.38 0.53 -2.12
CA LEU A 205 23.12 -0.12 -1.81
C LEU A 205 23.19 -0.53 -0.34
N PHE A 206 22.20 -0.15 0.45
CA PHE A 206 22.05 -0.34 1.90
C PHE A 206 22.69 0.76 2.77
N GLU A 207 21.90 1.79 3.08
CA GLU A 207 22.09 2.58 4.29
C GLU A 207 20.79 2.63 5.10
N ASN A 208 20.94 2.21 6.36
CA ASN A 208 20.04 2.26 7.52
C ASN A 208 18.89 1.23 7.65
N ALA A 209 18.93 0.49 8.76
CA ALA A 209 18.05 0.78 9.90
C ALA A 209 18.61 0.18 11.20
N ASP A 210 18.42 0.93 12.28
CA ASP A 210 18.83 0.63 13.65
C ASP A 210 18.27 -0.74 14.09
N GLY A 211 19.12 -1.56 14.72
CA GLY A 211 18.87 -2.96 15.09
C GLY A 211 17.81 -3.21 16.18
N GLY A 212 16.72 -2.46 16.21
CA GLY A 212 15.59 -2.65 17.11
C GLY A 212 14.67 -3.77 16.62
N ALA A 213 14.45 -4.78 17.46
CA ALA A 213 13.42 -5.78 17.20
C ALA A 213 12.03 -5.18 17.52
N PHE A 214 11.20 -4.99 16.49
CA PHE A 214 9.82 -4.53 16.64
C PHE A 214 8.82 -5.71 16.56
N ASP A 215 7.70 -5.60 17.27
CA ASP A 215 6.59 -6.54 17.18
C ASP A 215 5.70 -6.16 15.99
N LEU A 216 5.92 -6.81 14.84
CA LEU A 216 5.19 -6.55 13.60
C LEU A 216 3.67 -6.74 13.76
N ALA A 217 3.22 -7.72 14.54
CA ALA A 217 1.80 -7.92 14.75
C ALA A 217 1.17 -6.79 15.58
N SER A 218 1.88 -6.32 16.61
CA SER A 218 1.47 -5.12 17.35
C SER A 218 1.44 -3.88 16.46
N LEU A 219 2.42 -3.73 15.57
CA LEU A 219 2.45 -2.62 14.63
C LEU A 219 1.28 -2.68 13.65
N ASN A 220 0.93 -3.85 13.12
CA ASN A 220 -0.22 -4.01 12.22
C ASN A 220 -1.54 -3.66 12.91
N LEU A 221 -1.72 -4.08 14.16
CA LEU A 221 -2.89 -3.72 14.96
C LEU A 221 -2.96 -2.21 15.21
N GLN A 222 -1.85 -1.61 15.66
CA GLN A 222 -1.80 -0.18 15.92
C GLN A 222 -2.01 0.64 14.63
N ARG A 223 -1.44 0.21 13.51
CA ARG A 223 -1.61 0.81 12.19
C ARG A 223 -3.04 0.70 11.70
N GLY A 224 -3.71 -0.43 11.92
CA GLY A 224 -5.12 -0.59 11.60
C GLY A 224 -6.01 0.42 12.33
N ARG A 225 -5.72 0.70 13.60
CA ARG A 225 -6.43 1.71 14.40
C ARG A 225 -6.10 3.14 13.97
N ASP A 226 -4.84 3.40 13.62
CA ASP A 226 -4.35 4.68 13.05
C ASP A 226 -5.03 5.00 11.69
N HIS A 227 -5.24 3.97 10.87
CA HIS A 227 -5.95 4.08 9.59
C HIS A 227 -7.48 4.10 9.74
N GLY A 228 -8.00 4.02 10.98
CA GLY A 228 -9.44 3.98 11.24
C GLY A 228 -10.13 2.80 10.56
N LEU A 229 -9.48 1.63 10.48
CA LEU A 229 -10.09 0.46 9.86
C LEU A 229 -11.31 0.00 10.67
N PRO A 230 -12.46 -0.27 10.01
CA PRO A 230 -13.61 -0.88 10.67
C PRO A 230 -13.25 -2.24 11.30
N PRO A 231 -13.99 -2.66 12.34
CA PRO A 231 -13.76 -3.92 13.01
C PRO A 231 -14.11 -5.12 12.12
N TYR A 232 -13.67 -6.29 12.57
CA TYR A 232 -13.80 -7.57 11.89
C TYR A 232 -15.22 -7.87 11.38
N ASN A 233 -16.24 -7.72 12.23
CA ASN A 233 -17.63 -8.01 11.85
C ASN A 233 -18.16 -7.05 10.77
N SER A 234 -17.72 -5.79 10.74
CA SER A 234 -18.08 -4.85 9.66
C SER A 234 -17.53 -5.32 8.31
N TRP A 235 -16.30 -5.82 8.28
CA TRP A 235 -15.72 -6.39 7.06
C TRP A 235 -16.35 -7.72 6.64
N ARG A 236 -16.73 -8.57 7.60
CA ARG A 236 -17.50 -9.78 7.27
C ARG A 236 -18.85 -9.45 6.66
N GLN A 237 -19.56 -8.47 7.23
CA GLN A 237 -20.81 -7.98 6.67
C GLN A 237 -20.64 -7.42 5.25
N TRP A 238 -19.59 -6.61 5.01
CA TRP A 238 -19.27 -6.08 3.68
C TRP A 238 -19.02 -7.18 2.65
N CYS A 239 -18.35 -8.27 3.05
CA CYS A 239 -18.14 -9.45 2.21
C CYS A 239 -19.37 -10.36 2.07
N GLY A 240 -20.51 -10.04 2.69
CA GLY A 240 -21.69 -10.91 2.72
C GLY A 240 -21.48 -12.22 3.49
N LEU A 241 -20.48 -12.26 4.39
CA LEU A 241 -20.17 -13.40 5.23
C LEU A 241 -21.01 -13.37 6.52
N PRO A 242 -21.30 -14.53 7.14
CA PRO A 242 -21.91 -14.57 8.46
C PRO A 242 -21.09 -13.76 9.47
N VAL A 243 -21.75 -13.01 10.35
CA VAL A 243 -21.11 -12.24 11.43
C VAL A 243 -21.28 -12.97 12.76
N GLY A 244 -20.33 -12.81 13.67
CA GLY A 244 -20.47 -13.35 15.03
C GLY A 244 -21.33 -12.44 15.90
N THR A 245 -22.27 -12.98 16.67
CA THR A 245 -23.04 -12.23 17.68
C THR A 245 -22.49 -12.41 19.10
N SER A 246 -21.54 -13.34 19.26
CA SER A 246 -20.86 -13.64 20.51
C SER A 246 -19.49 -14.28 20.24
N PHE A 247 -18.59 -14.30 21.22
CA PHE A 247 -17.28 -14.93 21.00
C PHE A 247 -17.37 -16.43 20.69
N SER A 248 -18.37 -17.14 21.23
CA SER A 248 -18.54 -18.58 20.96
C SER A 248 -19.03 -18.89 19.55
N ASP A 249 -19.74 -17.96 18.91
CA ASP A 249 -20.36 -18.17 17.60
C ASP A 249 -19.53 -17.62 16.42
N LEU A 250 -18.38 -16.99 16.70
CA LEU A 250 -17.48 -16.46 15.66
C LEU A 250 -17.28 -17.48 14.51
N PRO A 251 -17.71 -17.18 13.28
CA PRO A 251 -17.59 -18.10 12.17
C PRO A 251 -16.12 -18.24 11.75
N ASP A 252 -15.77 -19.40 11.19
CA ASP A 252 -14.44 -19.69 10.62
C ASP A 252 -13.24 -19.56 11.58
N ILE A 253 -13.46 -19.40 12.89
CA ILE A 253 -12.41 -19.30 13.91
C ILE A 253 -12.40 -20.57 14.78
N SER A 254 -11.22 -21.09 15.14
CA SER A 254 -11.11 -22.27 16.01
C SER A 254 -11.59 -21.99 17.44
N LYS A 255 -12.01 -23.03 18.16
CA LYS A 255 -12.51 -22.90 19.55
C LYS A 255 -11.48 -22.26 20.48
N GLU A 256 -10.20 -22.56 20.27
CA GLU A 256 -9.08 -22.05 21.06
C GLU A 256 -8.92 -20.54 20.84
N LYS A 257 -8.91 -20.10 19.58
CA LYS A 257 -8.80 -18.67 19.25
C LYS A 257 -10.02 -17.87 19.71
N LYS A 258 -11.23 -18.45 19.65
CA LYS A 258 -12.45 -17.85 20.22
C LYS A 258 -12.31 -17.55 21.71
N ALA A 259 -11.75 -18.48 22.48
CA ALA A 259 -11.52 -18.28 23.90
C ALA A 259 -10.51 -17.15 24.17
N VAL A 260 -9.46 -17.05 23.33
CA VAL A 260 -8.49 -15.95 23.39
C VAL A 260 -9.16 -14.61 23.06
N PHE A 261 -10.04 -14.54 22.06
CA PHE A 261 -10.80 -13.32 21.76
C PHE A 261 -11.73 -12.91 22.91
N ALA A 262 -12.41 -13.86 23.54
CA ALA A 262 -13.28 -13.59 24.69
C ALA A 262 -12.52 -13.06 25.92
N ASP A 263 -11.23 -13.37 26.03
CA ASP A 263 -10.34 -12.88 27.09
C ASP A 263 -9.66 -11.54 26.72
N LEU A 264 -9.58 -11.21 25.43
CA LEU A 264 -8.96 -9.97 24.93
C LEU A 264 -9.95 -8.82 24.76
N TYR A 265 -11.13 -9.09 24.22
CA TYR A 265 -12.13 -8.08 23.87
C TYR A 265 -13.37 -8.24 24.74
N ARG A 266 -14.05 -7.13 25.03
CA ARG A 266 -15.32 -7.16 25.76
C ARG A 266 -16.51 -7.43 24.86
N ASN A 267 -16.44 -6.98 23.60
CA ASN A 267 -17.47 -7.18 22.60
C ASN A 267 -16.87 -7.79 21.32
N VAL A 268 -17.64 -8.67 20.66
CA VAL A 268 -17.25 -9.31 19.40
C VAL A 268 -17.10 -8.31 18.26
N ASP A 269 -17.87 -7.21 18.30
CA ASP A 269 -17.83 -6.14 17.30
C ASP A 269 -16.61 -5.20 17.46
N ASP A 270 -15.79 -5.38 18.50
CA ASP A 270 -14.57 -4.61 18.71
C ASP A 270 -13.30 -5.26 18.18
N ILE A 271 -13.38 -6.49 17.65
CA ILE A 271 -12.22 -7.24 17.17
C ILE A 271 -11.55 -6.49 16.01
N ASP A 272 -10.26 -6.17 16.16
CA ASP A 272 -9.45 -5.58 15.08
C ASP A 272 -9.48 -6.49 13.84
N VAL A 273 -9.71 -5.92 12.64
CA VAL A 273 -9.85 -6.71 11.40
C VAL A 273 -8.62 -7.59 11.10
N PHE A 274 -7.41 -7.10 11.39
CA PHE A 274 -6.18 -7.88 11.24
C PHE A 274 -6.17 -9.11 12.17
N ALA A 275 -6.56 -8.92 13.44
CA ALA A 275 -6.62 -10.02 14.40
C ALA A 275 -7.65 -11.08 13.98
N GLY A 276 -8.85 -10.64 13.60
CA GLY A 276 -9.91 -11.53 13.15
C GLY A 276 -9.55 -12.27 11.87
N GLY A 277 -9.14 -11.54 10.82
CA GLY A 277 -8.84 -12.11 9.49
C GLY A 277 -7.69 -13.11 9.49
N VAL A 278 -6.58 -12.84 10.20
CA VAL A 278 -5.46 -13.83 10.34
C VAL A 278 -5.88 -15.04 11.19
N SER A 279 -6.89 -14.88 12.04
CA SER A 279 -7.34 -15.95 12.93
C SER A 279 -8.29 -16.95 12.28
N GLU A 280 -8.86 -16.61 11.12
CA GLU A 280 -9.73 -17.50 10.37
C GLU A 280 -9.00 -18.76 9.89
N ILE A 281 -9.74 -19.86 9.83
CA ILE A 281 -9.29 -21.12 9.26
C ILE A 281 -9.16 -20.90 7.75
N PRO A 282 -7.99 -21.21 7.15
CA PRO A 282 -7.80 -21.06 5.71
C PRO A 282 -8.80 -21.91 4.92
N LEU A 283 -9.25 -21.39 3.77
CA LEU A 283 -10.04 -22.17 2.81
C LEU A 283 -9.19 -23.29 2.20
N ASP A 284 -9.84 -24.33 1.69
CA ASP A 284 -9.16 -25.45 1.01
C ASP A 284 -8.26 -24.94 -0.14
N GLY A 285 -6.97 -25.25 -0.05
CA GLY A 285 -5.95 -24.80 -1.00
C GLY A 285 -5.47 -23.35 -0.81
N ALA A 286 -6.16 -22.53 0.00
CA ALA A 286 -5.81 -21.13 0.25
C ALA A 286 -4.92 -20.96 1.49
N ALA A 287 -4.14 -19.88 1.53
CA ALA A 287 -3.31 -19.52 2.68
C ALA A 287 -4.06 -18.67 3.71
N VAL A 288 -5.26 -18.19 3.35
CA VAL A 288 -6.06 -17.24 4.12
C VAL A 288 -7.49 -17.72 4.25
N GLY A 289 -8.18 -17.25 5.28
CA GLY A 289 -9.59 -17.54 5.52
C GLY A 289 -10.55 -16.79 4.56
N PRO A 290 -11.85 -17.01 4.71
CA PRO A 290 -12.89 -16.40 3.86
C PRO A 290 -12.82 -14.87 3.77
N LEU A 291 -12.55 -14.17 4.88
CA LEU A 291 -12.56 -12.72 4.92
C LEU A 291 -11.43 -12.12 4.08
N PHE A 292 -10.20 -12.56 4.32
CA PHE A 292 -9.07 -12.06 3.53
C PHE A 292 -9.09 -12.58 2.10
N SER A 293 -9.65 -13.76 1.82
CA SER A 293 -9.93 -14.19 0.44
C SER A 293 -10.83 -13.19 -0.29
N CYS A 294 -11.90 -12.72 0.37
CA CYS A 294 -12.79 -11.70 -0.17
C CYS A 294 -12.07 -10.36 -0.36
N ILE A 295 -11.42 -9.81 0.67
CA ILE A 295 -10.78 -8.48 0.60
C ILE A 295 -9.67 -8.45 -0.46
N ILE A 296 -8.74 -9.43 -0.40
CA ILE A 296 -7.63 -9.54 -1.34
C ILE A 296 -8.17 -9.78 -2.75
N GLY A 297 -9.14 -10.67 -2.92
CA GLY A 297 -9.73 -10.97 -4.22
C GLY A 297 -10.42 -9.75 -4.87
N ASN A 298 -11.14 -8.95 -4.10
CA ASN A 298 -11.73 -7.71 -4.58
C ASN A 298 -10.64 -6.69 -4.99
N GLN A 299 -9.61 -6.51 -4.15
CA GLN A 299 -8.51 -5.59 -4.46
C GLN A 299 -7.79 -5.98 -5.75
N PHE A 300 -7.39 -7.25 -5.91
CA PHE A 300 -6.67 -7.70 -7.11
C PHE A 300 -7.54 -7.69 -8.37
N ARG A 301 -8.85 -7.93 -8.25
CA ARG A 301 -9.77 -7.73 -9.37
C ARG A 301 -9.79 -6.26 -9.79
N ASP A 302 -9.94 -5.34 -8.85
CA ASP A 302 -10.04 -3.91 -9.15
C ASP A 302 -8.73 -3.35 -9.73
N LEU A 303 -7.57 -3.83 -9.24
CA LEU A 303 -6.25 -3.52 -9.82
C LEU A 303 -6.13 -3.97 -11.27
N LYS A 304 -6.61 -5.17 -11.58
CA LYS A 304 -6.59 -5.73 -12.92
C LYS A 304 -7.56 -5.01 -13.86
N ASP A 305 -8.83 -4.92 -13.46
CA ASP A 305 -9.89 -4.41 -14.32
C ASP A 305 -9.81 -2.87 -14.48
N GLY A 306 -9.19 -2.18 -13.52
CA GLY A 306 -8.94 -0.74 -13.54
C GLY A 306 -7.67 -0.31 -14.28
N ASP A 307 -6.87 -1.25 -14.79
CA ASP A 307 -5.61 -0.99 -15.46
C ASP A 307 -5.78 -1.01 -16.99
N ARG A 308 -5.53 0.15 -17.63
CA ARG A 308 -5.63 0.29 -19.10
C ARG A 308 -4.54 -0.49 -19.83
N TYR A 309 -3.47 -0.86 -19.14
CA TYR A 309 -2.27 -1.49 -19.69
C TYR A 309 -2.10 -2.96 -19.23
N TRP A 310 -3.17 -3.59 -18.73
CA TRP A 310 -3.19 -5.01 -18.34
C TRP A 310 -3.04 -5.96 -19.53
#